data_AF-A0AAD8J358-F1
#
_entry.id   AF-A0AAD8J358-F1
#
_cell.length_a   1.000
_cell.length_b   1.000
_cell.length_c   1.000
_cell.angle_alpha   90.00
_cell.angle_beta   90.00
_cell.angle_gamma   90.00
#
_symmetry.space_group_name_H-M   'P 1'
#
loop_
_entity.id
_entity.type
_entity.pdbx_description
1 polymer ?
#
loop_
_entity_poly.entity_id
_entity_poly.type
_entity_poly.pdbx_seq_one_letter_code
_entity_poly.pdbx_strand_id
1 'polypeptide(L)'
;MKTRSMNNSSSFCILVLLFTWICLASSYDGPLYDFSAYTECKLQPEDPLYGGGVIGEEAFYSRRPTGDDSGILFSPAFVLHNVTQGTIYSFSVWVKIDAAEAASIKATLMIENTKDSCIGSVSAKRGCWSFLKGGFVSRSPHNSAVIYFESTDARDIDIQVTSASLQPFTEEQWRFNQQYQINTERKRAVTIHVSDKQGSRLQGATISVEQISRDFPFGSAIAKSIIGNTPYQKWFVKRFNAAVFENELKWNATEAKQGQLNYTLADEMLEFIRANQITVRGHNIFWEDPKYIPNWLHNLTASDLQSAVNSRIQSLMSKYRNDFIHWDVNNENLHYDFYEKKLGPNATLEFFKTVHGSDPLATLFLNDYNVVETCNDVNSTVDKFITKINELRRGGAIMDGIGLESHFTVPNLALVRAILDKFATLGLPIWLTEVDISNTLDHETQALYLEQVLREGFSHPSVNGIMLWTAISPKGCYQMCLTDNSFNNLPAGDIVDKLLSEWQTGAFENQTNEHGSYSFYGFFGDYKVTAQYGNSSSTSTFSLSRNEETKHYNIQL
;
A
#
# COMPACT_ATOMS: atom_id res chain seq x y z
N MET A 1 65.94 -46.19 -25.49
CA MET A 1 66.24 -45.84 -24.08
C MET A 1 65.06 -45.01 -23.57
N LYS A 2 64.26 -45.55 -22.61
CA LYS A 2 63.35 -44.90 -21.64
C LYS A 2 62.56 -43.63 -22.05
N THR A 3 61.25 -43.42 -21.87
CA THR A 3 60.06 -44.11 -21.31
C THR A 3 58.90 -43.09 -21.40
N ARG A 4 57.64 -43.56 -21.62
CA ARG A 4 56.33 -42.96 -21.22
C ARG A 4 55.92 -41.60 -21.85
N SER A 5 54.65 -41.25 -22.08
CA SER A 5 53.32 -41.84 -21.87
C SER A 5 52.32 -40.99 -22.69
N MET A 6 51.25 -41.61 -23.21
CA MET A 6 50.07 -40.94 -23.77
C MET A 6 49.38 -40.04 -22.73
N ASN A 7 48.75 -38.96 -23.19
CA ASN A 7 47.57 -38.38 -22.52
C ASN A 7 46.67 -37.68 -23.55
N ASN A 8 45.54 -38.34 -23.84
CA ASN A 8 44.34 -37.75 -24.41
C ASN A 8 43.57 -37.08 -23.27
N SER A 9 43.27 -35.80 -23.37
CA SER A 9 42.31 -35.12 -22.49
C SER A 9 41.09 -34.69 -23.32
N SER A 10 40.10 -35.57 -23.42
CA SER A 10 38.74 -35.22 -23.82
C SER A 10 38.04 -34.63 -22.59
N SER A 11 37.72 -33.34 -22.63
CA SER A 11 36.86 -32.69 -21.64
C SER A 11 35.44 -33.24 -21.75
N PHE A 12 35.00 -33.97 -20.73
CA PHE A 12 33.61 -34.37 -20.55
C PHE A 12 32.85 -33.19 -19.90
N CYS A 13 31.89 -32.61 -20.64
CA CYS A 13 30.89 -31.71 -20.08
C CYS A 13 30.05 -32.46 -19.05
N ILE A 14 30.05 -31.99 -17.80
CA ILE A 14 29.11 -32.42 -16.77
C ILE A 14 27.81 -31.63 -16.99
N LEU A 15 26.79 -32.33 -17.48
CA LEU A 15 25.43 -31.84 -17.59
C LEU A 15 24.84 -31.80 -16.17
N VAL A 16 24.75 -30.60 -15.57
CA VAL A 16 24.01 -30.38 -14.32
C VAL A 16 22.54 -30.26 -14.67
N LEU A 17 21.78 -31.33 -14.44
CA LEU A 17 20.32 -31.33 -14.52
C LEU A 17 19.75 -30.59 -13.30
N LEU A 18 19.50 -29.30 -13.47
CA LEU A 18 18.60 -28.53 -12.60
C LEU A 18 17.17 -29.05 -12.82
N PHE A 19 16.69 -29.91 -11.93
CA PHE A 19 15.27 -30.25 -11.84
C PHE A 19 14.55 -29.09 -11.15
N THR A 20 13.90 -28.25 -11.94
CA THR A 20 12.94 -27.25 -11.47
C THR A 20 11.60 -27.45 -12.16
N TRP A 21 10.56 -27.59 -11.33
CA TRP A 21 9.14 -27.33 -11.60
C TRP A 21 8.36 -28.32 -12.45
N ILE A 22 7.45 -29.09 -11.82
CA ILE A 22 6.11 -29.37 -12.35
C ILE A 22 5.10 -29.46 -11.18
N CYS A 23 4.54 -28.33 -10.79
CA CYS A 23 3.14 -28.26 -10.36
C CYS A 23 2.47 -27.28 -11.33
N LEU A 24 1.76 -27.83 -12.32
CA LEU A 24 0.80 -27.17 -13.24
C LEU A 24 0.71 -25.63 -13.15
N ALA A 25 1.74 -24.94 -13.62
CA ALA A 25 1.57 -23.61 -14.20
C ALA A 25 1.56 -23.86 -15.71
N SER A 26 0.46 -23.57 -16.38
CA SER A 26 0.53 -23.22 -17.80
C SER A 26 1.65 -22.19 -17.95
N SER A 27 2.43 -22.25 -19.04
CA SER A 27 3.31 -21.12 -19.38
C SER A 27 2.41 -19.89 -19.47
N TYR A 28 2.52 -18.98 -18.49
CA TYR A 28 1.80 -17.74 -18.54
C TYR A 28 2.43 -16.91 -19.65
N ASP A 29 1.72 -16.79 -20.76
CA ASP A 29 2.18 -16.08 -21.96
C ASP A 29 1.63 -14.63 -22.01
N GLY A 30 1.04 -14.15 -20.90
CA GLY A 30 0.54 -12.78 -20.78
C GLY A 30 1.62 -11.76 -20.39
N PRO A 31 1.33 -10.45 -20.51
CA PRO A 31 2.28 -9.41 -20.11
C PRO A 31 2.44 -9.35 -18.58
N LEU A 32 3.67 -9.21 -18.11
CA LEU A 32 3.96 -8.86 -16.72
C LEU A 32 3.77 -7.35 -16.52
N TYR A 33 3.26 -6.96 -15.35
CA TYR A 33 3.11 -5.55 -14.99
C TYR A 33 4.48 -4.91 -14.74
N ASP A 34 4.73 -3.79 -15.43
CA ASP A 34 5.90 -2.95 -15.30
C ASP A 34 5.69 -1.92 -14.17
N PHE A 35 6.47 -2.05 -13.10
CA PHE A 35 6.45 -1.19 -11.91
C PHE A 35 7.22 0.13 -12.09
N SER A 36 7.83 0.38 -13.25
CA SER A 36 8.64 1.57 -13.49
C SER A 36 7.83 2.86 -13.29
N ALA A 37 8.37 3.78 -12.49
CA ALA A 37 7.79 5.09 -12.21
C ALA A 37 8.89 6.09 -11.84
N TYR A 38 8.60 7.39 -12.00
CA TYR A 38 9.56 8.46 -11.78
C TYR A 38 8.89 9.66 -11.09
N THR A 39 9.60 10.25 -10.15
CA THR A 39 9.23 11.49 -9.45
C THR A 39 10.08 12.67 -9.88
N GLU A 40 11.33 12.43 -10.26
CA GLU A 40 12.20 13.43 -10.86
C GLU A 40 12.00 13.51 -12.37
N CYS A 41 11.99 14.73 -12.90
CA CYS A 41 11.92 14.95 -14.34
C CYS A 41 13.28 14.68 -15.01
N LYS A 42 13.26 14.30 -16.29
CA LYS A 42 14.45 13.96 -17.07
C LYS A 42 14.66 14.93 -18.23
N LEU A 43 15.92 15.18 -18.60
CA LEU A 43 16.24 16.00 -19.78
C LEU A 43 15.77 15.34 -21.07
N GLN A 44 15.86 14.01 -21.13
CA GLN A 44 15.36 13.19 -22.23
C GLN A 44 14.37 12.17 -21.67
N PRO A 45 13.22 11.94 -22.32
CA PRO A 45 12.27 10.93 -21.92
C PRO A 45 12.84 9.54 -22.22
N GLU A 46 12.36 8.53 -21.50
CA GLU A 46 12.67 7.13 -21.85
C GLU A 46 11.70 6.60 -22.90
N ASP A 47 12.04 5.45 -23.47
CA ASP A 47 11.17 4.71 -24.37
C ASP A 47 9.82 4.39 -23.70
N PRO A 48 8.73 4.29 -24.47
CA PRO A 48 7.43 3.96 -23.92
C PRO A 48 7.46 2.59 -23.23
N LEU A 49 6.82 2.50 -22.05
CA LEU A 49 6.58 1.20 -21.40
C LEU A 49 5.84 0.28 -22.36
N TYR A 50 6.06 -1.04 -22.29
CA TYR A 50 5.42 -2.03 -23.17
C TYR A 50 5.56 -1.72 -24.68
N GLY A 51 6.56 -0.94 -25.10
CA GLY A 51 6.73 -0.52 -26.50
C GLY A 51 5.54 0.29 -27.06
N GLY A 52 4.78 0.97 -26.19
CA GLY A 52 3.58 1.76 -26.54
C GLY A 52 2.24 1.04 -26.31
N GLY A 53 2.26 -0.29 -26.13
CA GLY A 53 1.04 -1.07 -25.93
C GLY A 53 0.06 -0.91 -27.11
N VAL A 54 -1.22 -0.63 -26.84
CA VAL A 54 -2.24 -0.42 -27.88
C VAL A 54 -2.30 1.01 -28.42
N ILE A 55 -1.56 1.96 -27.82
CA ILE A 55 -1.35 3.29 -28.40
C ILE A 55 -0.08 3.19 -29.26
N GLY A 56 -0.26 2.93 -30.55
CA GLY A 56 0.84 2.76 -31.50
C GLY A 56 1.14 3.98 -32.39
N GLU A 57 0.43 5.09 -32.22
CA GLU A 57 0.53 6.30 -33.07
C GLU A 57 1.01 7.54 -32.29
N GLU A 58 1.52 8.54 -33.03
CA GLU A 58 1.84 9.87 -32.51
C GLU A 58 0.57 10.58 -32.00
N ALA A 59 0.71 11.38 -30.93
CA ALA A 59 -0.41 12.17 -30.41
C ALA A 59 -0.94 13.14 -31.47
N PHE A 60 -2.26 13.25 -31.59
CA PHE A 60 -2.89 14.30 -32.39
C PHE A 60 -3.32 15.46 -31.49
N TYR A 61 -3.41 16.67 -32.02
CA TYR A 61 -3.93 17.82 -31.27
C TYR A 61 -5.45 17.90 -31.43
N SER A 62 -6.18 17.64 -30.34
CA SER A 62 -7.64 17.72 -30.31
C SER A 62 -8.10 19.12 -29.95
N ARG A 63 -9.09 19.61 -30.70
CA ARG A 63 -9.75 20.90 -30.47
C ARG A 63 -10.83 20.74 -29.40
N ARG A 64 -10.72 21.45 -28.27
CA ARG A 64 -11.73 21.43 -27.20
C ARG A 64 -12.39 22.81 -27.01
N PRO A 65 -13.73 22.88 -26.93
CA PRO A 65 -14.42 24.09 -26.47
C PRO A 65 -14.07 24.33 -25.00
N THR A 66 -13.56 25.51 -24.65
CA THR A 66 -13.56 25.93 -23.26
C THR A 66 -14.99 26.28 -22.87
N GLY A 67 -15.46 25.90 -21.67
CA GLY A 67 -16.81 26.22 -21.19
C GLY A 67 -17.13 27.72 -21.03
N ASP A 68 -16.19 28.60 -21.40
CA ASP A 68 -16.35 30.05 -21.52
C ASP A 68 -16.15 30.46 -22.99
N ASP A 69 -16.95 31.41 -23.45
CA ASP A 69 -17.14 31.88 -24.85
C ASP A 69 -15.92 32.59 -25.49
N SER A 70 -14.68 32.29 -25.05
CA SER A 70 -13.47 33.04 -25.43
C SER A 70 -12.23 32.23 -25.80
N GLY A 71 -12.29 30.90 -25.91
CA GLY A 71 -11.09 30.10 -26.23
C GLY A 71 -11.33 28.78 -26.97
N ILE A 72 -10.38 28.45 -27.85
CA ILE A 72 -10.19 27.10 -28.40
C ILE A 72 -8.91 26.58 -27.77
N LEU A 73 -9.00 25.54 -26.92
CA LEU A 73 -7.79 24.88 -26.40
C LEU A 73 -7.43 23.71 -27.32
N PHE A 74 -6.20 23.69 -27.81
CA PHE A 74 -5.61 22.52 -28.45
C PHE A 74 -4.85 21.73 -27.39
N SER A 75 -5.19 20.46 -27.24
CA SER A 75 -4.51 19.57 -26.30
C SER A 75 -4.05 18.32 -27.03
N PRO A 76 -2.83 17.80 -26.74
CA PRO A 76 -2.46 16.49 -27.24
C PRO A 76 -3.48 15.44 -26.79
N ALA A 77 -3.75 14.48 -27.65
CA ALA A 77 -4.74 13.46 -27.41
C ALA A 77 -4.41 12.16 -28.13
N PHE A 78 -4.97 11.07 -27.61
CA PHE A 78 -4.90 9.73 -28.18
C PHE A 78 -6.31 9.19 -28.38
N VAL A 79 -6.64 8.75 -29.61
CA VAL A 79 -7.90 8.07 -29.88
C VAL A 79 -7.70 6.60 -29.57
N LEU A 80 -8.60 6.05 -28.77
CA LEU A 80 -8.67 4.63 -28.47
C LEU A 80 -9.82 4.03 -29.25
N HIS A 81 -9.50 3.05 -30.08
CA HIS A 81 -10.49 2.24 -30.80
C HIS A 81 -10.74 0.95 -30.02
N ASN A 82 -12.01 0.60 -29.84
CA ASN A 82 -12.45 -0.65 -29.21
C ASN A 82 -11.97 -0.82 -27.75
N VAL A 83 -12.45 0.04 -26.85
CA VAL A 83 -12.22 -0.12 -25.42
C VAL A 83 -13.06 -1.30 -24.92
N THR A 84 -12.40 -2.35 -24.46
CA THR A 84 -13.02 -3.62 -24.12
C THR A 84 -13.53 -3.61 -22.68
N GLN A 85 -14.74 -4.12 -22.45
CA GLN A 85 -15.33 -4.23 -21.11
C GLN A 85 -14.50 -5.15 -20.21
N GLY A 86 -14.40 -4.83 -18.93
CA GLY A 86 -13.69 -5.62 -17.93
C GLY A 86 -12.16 -5.59 -18.07
N THR A 87 -11.63 -4.79 -19.00
CA THR A 87 -10.20 -4.63 -19.23
C THR A 87 -9.64 -3.53 -18.34
N ILE A 88 -8.49 -3.82 -17.74
CA ILE A 88 -7.71 -2.88 -16.92
C ILE A 88 -6.60 -2.33 -17.80
N TYR A 89 -6.60 -1.02 -18.03
CA TYR A 89 -5.64 -0.35 -18.90
C TYR A 89 -4.62 0.41 -18.05
N SER A 90 -3.35 0.01 -18.13
CA SER A 90 -2.24 0.76 -17.54
C SER A 90 -1.74 1.79 -18.54
N PHE A 91 -1.72 3.06 -18.13
CA PHE A 91 -1.32 4.18 -18.97
C PHE A 91 -0.04 4.83 -18.43
N SER A 92 0.87 5.21 -19.33
CA SER A 92 2.01 6.04 -18.99
C SER A 92 2.41 6.96 -20.14
N VAL A 93 2.99 8.11 -19.85
CA VAL A 93 3.45 9.07 -20.85
C VAL A 93 4.45 10.04 -20.23
N TRP A 94 5.37 10.56 -21.03
CA TRP A 94 6.23 11.68 -20.63
C TRP A 94 5.58 12.99 -21.05
N VAL A 95 5.53 13.96 -20.12
CA VAL A 95 4.86 15.25 -20.29
C VAL A 95 5.87 16.37 -20.10
N LYS A 96 5.83 17.38 -20.97
CA LYS A 96 6.63 18.60 -20.88
C LYS A 96 5.76 19.84 -21.09
N ILE A 97 6.13 20.93 -20.43
CA ILE A 97 5.50 22.25 -20.58
C ILE A 97 6.54 23.34 -20.86
N ASP A 98 6.13 24.41 -21.54
CA ASP A 98 7.06 25.48 -21.98
C ASP A 98 6.91 26.82 -21.24
N ALA A 99 5.71 27.18 -20.73
CA ALA A 99 5.44 28.52 -20.20
C ALA A 99 5.57 28.67 -18.67
N ALA A 100 4.94 27.80 -17.89
CA ALA A 100 4.96 27.87 -16.42
C ALA A 100 6.17 27.12 -15.84
N GLU A 101 6.77 27.61 -14.73
CA GLU A 101 7.86 26.91 -14.02
C GLU A 101 7.48 25.46 -13.68
N ALA A 102 6.25 25.28 -13.19
CA ALA A 102 5.59 23.99 -13.03
C ALA A 102 4.07 24.17 -13.23
N ALA A 103 3.40 23.09 -13.63
CA ALA A 103 1.94 23.04 -13.72
C ALA A 103 1.44 21.61 -13.44
N SER A 104 0.26 21.50 -12.83
CA SER A 104 -0.39 20.22 -12.61
C SER A 104 -1.14 19.81 -13.87
N ILE A 105 -0.65 18.77 -14.54
CA ILE A 105 -1.23 18.22 -15.76
C ILE A 105 -1.99 16.94 -15.42
N LYS A 106 -3.22 16.85 -15.92
CA LYS A 106 -4.12 15.71 -15.75
C LYS A 106 -4.32 15.02 -17.09
N ALA A 107 -4.19 13.70 -17.09
CA ALA A 107 -4.65 12.86 -18.20
C ALA A 107 -6.10 12.47 -17.93
N THR A 108 -6.98 12.74 -18.89
CA THR A 108 -8.42 12.53 -18.75
C THR A 108 -8.93 11.66 -19.88
N LEU A 109 -9.69 10.62 -19.52
CA LEU A 109 -10.39 9.75 -20.46
C LEU A 109 -11.79 10.30 -20.71
N MET A 110 -12.08 10.60 -21.97
CA MET A 110 -13.41 10.92 -22.46
C MET A 110 -13.98 9.72 -23.20
N ILE A 111 -15.17 9.25 -22.81
CA ILE A 111 -15.88 8.16 -23.48
C ILE A 111 -17.09 8.72 -24.23
N GLU A 112 -17.15 8.51 -25.54
CA GLU A 112 -18.29 8.84 -26.43
C GLU A 112 -18.86 10.28 -26.22
N ASN A 113 -18.00 11.24 -25.86
CA ASN A 113 -18.36 12.64 -25.58
C ASN A 113 -19.32 12.88 -24.39
N THR A 114 -19.43 11.95 -23.44
CA THR A 114 -20.41 12.04 -22.35
C THR A 114 -19.81 12.30 -20.97
N LYS A 115 -18.75 11.55 -20.59
CA LYS A 115 -18.15 11.64 -19.26
C LYS A 115 -16.63 11.59 -19.31
N ASP A 116 -16.03 12.60 -18.68
CA ASP A 116 -14.60 12.71 -18.45
C ASP A 116 -14.24 12.05 -17.12
N SER A 117 -13.17 11.26 -17.10
CA SER A 117 -12.63 10.64 -15.89
C SER A 117 -11.13 10.83 -15.85
N CYS A 118 -10.61 11.41 -14.76
CA CYS A 118 -9.17 11.46 -14.57
C CYS A 118 -8.60 10.04 -14.49
N ILE A 119 -7.52 9.81 -15.25
CA ILE A 119 -6.80 8.54 -15.29
C ILE A 119 -5.35 8.66 -14.80
N GLY A 120 -4.85 9.86 -14.53
CA GLY A 120 -3.54 10.09 -13.95
C GLY A 120 -3.23 11.58 -13.87
N SER A 121 -2.25 11.95 -13.05
CA SER A 121 -1.78 13.33 -12.94
C SER A 121 -0.26 13.40 -12.77
N VAL A 122 0.32 14.55 -13.14
CA VAL A 122 1.73 14.85 -12.94
C VAL A 122 1.94 16.36 -12.72
N SER A 123 2.88 16.72 -11.85
CA SER A 123 3.46 18.06 -11.81
C SER A 123 4.54 18.14 -12.90
N ALA A 124 4.16 18.69 -14.06
CA ALA A 124 5.07 18.93 -15.16
C ALA A 124 5.90 20.18 -14.88
N LYS A 125 7.20 20.14 -15.21
CA LYS A 125 8.14 21.24 -14.99
C LYS A 125 8.64 21.79 -16.33
N ARG A 126 8.98 23.08 -16.37
CA ARG A 126 9.60 23.68 -17.56
C ARG A 126 10.97 23.06 -17.82
N GLY A 127 11.26 22.77 -19.08
CA GLY A 127 12.60 22.41 -19.53
C GLY A 127 13.02 20.96 -19.28
N CYS A 128 12.13 20.10 -18.77
CA CYS A 128 12.35 18.67 -18.61
C CYS A 128 11.05 17.88 -18.83
N TRP A 129 11.18 16.56 -18.99
CA TRP A 129 10.08 15.62 -19.15
C TRP A 129 9.71 15.02 -17.79
N SER A 130 8.47 15.22 -17.35
CA SER A 130 7.91 14.60 -16.15
C SER A 130 7.12 13.35 -16.52
N PHE A 131 7.21 12.30 -15.70
CA PHE A 131 6.52 11.04 -15.97
C PHE A 131 5.14 11.02 -15.35
N LEU A 132 4.12 10.81 -16.19
CA LEU A 132 2.75 10.54 -15.77
C LEU A 132 2.49 9.05 -15.90
N LYS A 133 2.07 8.42 -14.79
CA LYS A 133 1.57 7.04 -14.77
C LYS A 133 0.16 7.02 -14.21
N GLY A 134 -0.66 6.12 -14.72
CA GLY A 134 -2.05 6.03 -14.37
C GLY A 134 -2.75 4.86 -15.06
N GLY A 135 -4.05 5.02 -15.28
CA GLY A 135 -4.85 4.06 -16.02
C GLY A 135 -6.33 4.11 -15.64
N PHE A 136 -7.08 3.18 -16.20
CA PHE A 136 -8.51 3.06 -15.96
C PHE A 136 -9.00 1.62 -16.10
N VAL A 137 -10.16 1.35 -15.51
CA VAL A 137 -10.89 0.10 -15.71
C VAL A 137 -12.10 0.40 -16.59
N SER A 138 -12.21 -0.29 -17.72
CA SER A 138 -13.37 -0.18 -18.58
C SER A 138 -14.51 -1.04 -18.06
N ARG A 139 -15.67 -0.45 -17.78
CA ARG A 139 -16.84 -1.15 -17.20
C ARG A 139 -17.91 -1.49 -18.23
N SER A 140 -17.80 -0.96 -19.44
CA SER A 140 -18.71 -1.18 -20.55
C SER A 140 -17.92 -1.12 -21.86
N PRO A 141 -18.36 -1.82 -22.92
CA PRO A 141 -17.68 -1.76 -24.20
C PRO A 141 -17.95 -0.40 -24.84
N HIS A 142 -16.91 0.23 -25.40
CA HIS A 142 -17.03 1.51 -26.08
C HIS A 142 -16.28 1.48 -27.41
N ASN A 143 -16.92 2.03 -28.45
CA ASN A 143 -16.34 2.03 -29.79
C ASN A 143 -15.18 3.03 -29.91
N SER A 144 -15.28 4.15 -29.19
CA SER A 144 -14.28 5.21 -29.20
C SER A 144 -14.14 5.86 -27.83
N ALA A 145 -12.91 6.04 -27.39
CA ALA A 145 -12.57 6.93 -26.29
C ALA A 145 -11.40 7.82 -26.69
N VAL A 146 -11.21 8.92 -25.97
CA VAL A 146 -10.11 9.86 -26.19
C VAL A 146 -9.42 10.13 -24.87
N ILE A 147 -8.13 9.88 -24.79
CA ILE A 147 -7.29 10.40 -23.70
C ILE A 147 -6.80 11.77 -24.13
N TYR A 148 -7.00 12.79 -23.31
CA TYR A 148 -6.49 14.14 -23.54
C TYR A 148 -5.87 14.71 -22.27
N PHE A 149 -5.13 15.81 -22.41
CA PHE A 149 -4.40 16.42 -21.30
C PHE A 149 -4.93 17.82 -20.98
N GLU A 150 -5.01 18.15 -19.70
CA GLU A 150 -5.41 19.48 -19.28
C GLU A 150 -4.60 19.93 -18.07
N SER A 151 -4.31 21.22 -18.02
CA SER A 151 -3.74 21.86 -16.85
C SER A 151 -4.85 22.18 -15.86
N THR A 152 -4.63 21.85 -14.59
CA THR A 152 -5.62 22.10 -13.52
C THR A 152 -5.45 23.44 -12.82
N ASP A 153 -4.26 24.05 -12.91
CA ASP A 153 -3.88 25.23 -12.12
C ASP A 153 -3.41 26.43 -12.96
N ALA A 154 -3.15 26.24 -14.26
CA ALA A 154 -2.74 27.32 -15.15
C ALA A 154 -3.44 27.28 -16.51
N ARG A 155 -3.84 28.46 -17.00
CA ARG A 155 -4.50 28.64 -18.29
C ARG A 155 -3.46 28.75 -19.41
N ASP A 156 -3.85 28.33 -20.62
CA ASP A 156 -3.08 28.50 -21.86
C ASP A 156 -1.64 27.98 -21.80
N ILE A 157 -1.44 26.78 -21.23
CA ILE A 157 -0.14 26.09 -21.26
C ILE A 157 -0.05 25.20 -22.49
N ASP A 158 1.06 25.33 -23.22
CA ASP A 158 1.45 24.35 -24.23
C ASP A 158 1.93 23.05 -23.56
N ILE A 159 1.24 21.95 -23.85
CA ILE A 159 1.50 20.63 -23.31
C ILE A 159 2.06 19.76 -24.44
N GLN A 160 3.26 19.24 -24.24
CA GLN A 160 3.89 18.28 -25.13
C GLN A 160 3.93 16.91 -24.46
N VAL A 161 3.65 15.87 -25.25
CA VAL A 161 3.68 14.47 -24.77
C VAL A 161 4.51 13.60 -25.70
N THR A 162 5.18 12.60 -25.15
CA THR A 162 5.90 11.59 -25.92
C THR A 162 5.99 10.26 -25.17
N SER A 163 6.42 9.21 -25.85
CA SER A 163 6.57 7.86 -25.29
C SER A 163 5.32 7.40 -24.51
N ALA A 164 4.14 7.64 -25.11
CA ALA A 164 2.88 7.19 -24.55
C ALA A 164 2.77 5.67 -24.64
N SER A 165 2.14 5.06 -23.64
CA SER A 165 1.84 3.64 -23.62
C SER A 165 0.49 3.39 -22.98
N LEU A 166 -0.26 2.45 -23.56
CA LEU A 166 -1.48 1.92 -22.97
C LEU A 166 -1.47 0.40 -23.05
N GLN A 167 -1.21 -0.28 -21.93
CA GLN A 167 -1.20 -1.73 -21.87
C GLN A 167 -2.55 -2.26 -21.32
N PRO A 168 -3.35 -2.99 -22.11
CA PRO A 168 -4.51 -3.71 -21.60
C PRO A 168 -4.09 -4.97 -20.84
N PHE A 169 -4.81 -5.23 -19.76
CA PHE A 169 -4.80 -6.48 -19.01
C PHE A 169 -6.22 -7.00 -18.88
N THR A 170 -6.44 -8.27 -19.18
CA THR A 170 -7.66 -8.95 -18.72
C THR A 170 -7.66 -9.03 -17.20
N GLU A 171 -8.82 -9.25 -16.59
CA GLU A 171 -8.89 -9.48 -15.13
C GLU A 171 -8.00 -10.67 -14.72
N GLU A 172 -7.98 -11.75 -15.49
CA GLU A 172 -7.11 -12.91 -15.24
C GLU A 172 -5.63 -12.55 -15.28
N GLN A 173 -5.19 -11.78 -16.30
CA GLN A 173 -3.80 -11.33 -16.39
C GLN A 173 -3.42 -10.41 -15.23
N TRP A 174 -4.32 -9.51 -14.82
CA TRP A 174 -4.08 -8.64 -13.68
C TRP A 174 -3.99 -9.43 -12.36
N ARG A 175 -4.91 -10.38 -12.15
CA ARG A 175 -4.88 -11.30 -11.00
C ARG A 175 -3.62 -12.17 -10.98
N PHE A 176 -3.17 -12.65 -12.14
CA PHE A 176 -1.91 -13.37 -12.26
C PHE A 176 -0.74 -12.50 -11.80
N ASN A 177 -0.67 -11.24 -12.25
CA ASN A 177 0.36 -10.30 -11.83
C ASN A 177 0.35 -10.05 -10.32
N GLN A 178 -0.83 -9.91 -9.72
CA GLN A 178 -0.96 -9.80 -8.26
C GLN A 178 -0.43 -11.06 -7.55
N GLN A 179 -0.81 -12.25 -8.02
CA GLN A 179 -0.38 -13.51 -7.40
C GLN A 179 1.12 -13.76 -7.59
N TYR A 180 1.66 -13.40 -8.75
CA TYR A 180 3.10 -13.45 -9.03
C TYR A 180 3.87 -12.58 -8.03
N GLN A 181 3.41 -11.35 -7.80
CA GLN A 181 4.02 -10.44 -6.82
C GLN A 181 3.84 -10.95 -5.39
N ILE A 182 2.68 -11.48 -5.01
CA ILE A 182 2.48 -12.08 -3.69
C ILE A 182 3.47 -13.25 -3.47
N ASN A 183 3.63 -14.12 -4.46
CA ASN A 183 4.54 -15.26 -4.36
C ASN A 183 6.01 -14.87 -4.27
N THR A 184 6.40 -13.74 -4.86
CA THR A 184 7.80 -13.26 -4.89
C THR A 184 8.11 -12.30 -3.75
N GLU A 185 7.14 -11.50 -3.29
CA GLU A 185 7.34 -10.46 -2.28
C GLU A 185 6.84 -10.84 -0.89
N ARG A 186 5.94 -11.82 -0.76
CA ARG A 186 5.32 -12.18 0.53
C ARG A 186 5.64 -13.60 0.99
N LYS A 187 6.28 -14.41 0.14
CA LYS A 187 6.58 -15.81 0.39
C LYS A 187 8.04 -16.15 0.13
N ARG A 188 8.56 -17.18 0.80
CA ARG A 188 9.88 -17.78 0.51
C ARG A 188 9.81 -19.29 0.53
N ALA A 189 10.69 -19.90 -0.26
CA ALA A 189 10.94 -21.33 -0.18
C ALA A 189 11.60 -21.65 1.17
N VAL A 190 11.14 -22.72 1.81
CA VAL A 190 11.71 -23.28 3.03
C VAL A 190 12.03 -24.74 2.74
N THR A 191 13.22 -25.19 3.12
CA THR A 191 13.60 -26.60 3.09
C THR A 191 13.97 -27.06 4.50
N ILE A 192 13.16 -27.96 5.04
CA ILE A 192 13.39 -28.62 6.33
C ILE A 192 14.21 -29.89 6.05
N HIS A 193 15.28 -30.07 6.80
CA HIS A 193 16.14 -31.25 6.75
C HIS A 193 16.08 -31.99 8.08
N VAL A 194 15.89 -33.30 8.03
CA VAL A 194 15.81 -34.16 9.21
C VAL A 194 16.97 -35.14 9.21
N SER A 195 17.66 -35.25 10.35
CA SER A 195 18.73 -36.22 10.55
C SER A 195 18.67 -36.91 11.90
N ASP A 196 19.29 -38.08 12.01
CA ASP A 196 19.58 -38.71 13.30
C ASP A 196 20.70 -37.98 14.07
N LYS A 197 20.98 -38.43 15.30
CA LYS A 197 22.09 -37.93 16.14
C LYS A 197 23.48 -38.08 15.52
N GLN A 198 23.64 -38.96 14.54
CA GLN A 198 24.89 -39.22 13.83
C GLN A 198 25.02 -38.35 12.56
N GLY A 199 23.99 -37.60 12.19
CA GLY A 199 23.94 -36.73 11.01
C GLY A 199 23.43 -37.41 9.74
N SER A 200 22.96 -38.67 9.82
CA SER A 200 22.38 -39.37 8.67
C SER A 200 21.00 -38.79 8.36
N ARG A 201 20.72 -38.51 7.08
CA ARG A 201 19.43 -37.99 6.63
C ARG A 201 18.34 -39.07 6.77
N LEU A 202 17.19 -38.68 7.34
CA LEU A 202 16.07 -39.60 7.60
C LEU A 202 14.99 -39.44 6.54
N GLN A 203 14.86 -40.42 5.64
CA GLN A 203 13.76 -40.50 4.67
C GLN A 203 12.46 -40.98 5.36
N GLY A 204 11.32 -40.40 5.00
CA GLY A 204 10.02 -40.80 5.53
C GLY A 204 9.73 -40.31 6.96
N ALA A 205 10.56 -39.42 7.52
CA ALA A 205 10.23 -38.68 8.73
C ALA A 205 9.03 -37.77 8.48
N THR A 206 8.03 -37.84 9.35
CA THR A 206 6.85 -36.97 9.34
C THR A 206 7.25 -35.58 9.79
N ILE A 207 6.79 -34.56 9.05
CA ILE A 207 7.00 -33.14 9.32
C ILE A 207 5.64 -32.47 9.41
N SER A 208 5.31 -31.95 10.59
CA SER A 208 4.13 -31.10 10.81
C SER A 208 4.59 -29.65 10.90
N VAL A 209 4.05 -28.78 10.04
CA VAL A 209 4.34 -27.33 9.99
C VAL A 209 3.08 -26.56 10.35
N GLU A 210 3.23 -25.54 11.19
CA GLU A 210 2.16 -24.62 11.59
C GLU A 210 2.69 -23.18 11.53
N GLN A 211 2.08 -22.32 10.74
CA GLN A 211 2.31 -20.88 10.84
C GLN A 211 1.62 -20.35 12.10
N ILE A 212 2.40 -19.79 13.02
CA ILE A 212 1.91 -19.31 14.33
C ILE A 212 1.79 -17.79 14.40
N SER A 213 2.43 -17.05 13.48
CA SER A 213 2.28 -15.60 13.36
C SER A 213 2.33 -15.17 11.88
N ARG A 214 1.72 -14.02 11.59
CA ARG A 214 1.78 -13.35 10.27
C ARG A 214 2.64 -12.11 10.42
N ASP A 215 3.60 -11.93 9.51
CA ASP A 215 4.48 -10.76 9.47
C ASP A 215 3.75 -9.51 8.97
N PHE A 216 2.94 -9.65 7.91
CA PHE A 216 2.24 -8.50 7.31
C PHE A 216 1.18 -7.93 8.28
N PRO A 217 1.28 -6.65 8.66
CA PRO A 217 0.26 -5.95 9.45
C PRO A 217 -1.04 -5.81 8.65
N PHE A 218 -2.06 -6.55 9.06
CA PHE A 218 -3.42 -6.46 8.54
C PHE A 218 -4.36 -6.22 9.71
N GLY A 219 -4.97 -5.04 9.74
CA GLY A 219 -5.70 -4.54 10.89
C GLY A 219 -7.03 -3.89 10.57
N SER A 220 -7.72 -3.49 11.63
CA SER A 220 -8.93 -2.65 11.55
C SER A 220 -8.89 -1.59 12.64
N ALA A 221 -9.52 -0.45 12.38
CA ALA A 221 -9.88 0.51 13.40
C ALA A 221 -10.76 -0.15 14.46
N ILE A 222 -10.56 0.27 15.72
CA ILE A 222 -11.37 -0.08 16.87
C ILE A 222 -11.77 1.20 17.61
N ALA A 223 -12.95 1.18 18.21
CA ALA A 223 -13.44 2.23 19.08
C ALA A 223 -13.61 1.69 20.51
N LYS A 224 -13.91 2.56 21.47
CA LYS A 224 -14.15 2.20 22.89
C LYS A 224 -15.18 1.09 23.12
N SER A 225 -16.03 0.80 22.13
CA SER A 225 -17.00 -0.31 22.16
C SER A 225 -16.35 -1.70 22.32
N ILE A 226 -15.04 -1.82 22.09
CA ILE A 226 -14.27 -3.05 22.30
C ILE A 226 -13.99 -3.33 23.79
N ILE A 227 -14.04 -2.30 24.63
CA ILE A 227 -13.75 -2.41 26.06
C ILE A 227 -14.88 -3.22 26.73
N GLY A 228 -14.52 -4.31 27.41
CA GLY A 228 -15.47 -5.21 28.06
C GLY A 228 -16.37 -6.03 27.13
N ASN A 229 -16.28 -5.85 25.80
CA ASN A 229 -17.09 -6.57 24.83
C ASN A 229 -16.40 -7.85 24.36
N THR A 230 -16.49 -8.92 25.16
CA THR A 230 -15.81 -10.19 24.88
C THR A 230 -16.15 -10.80 23.51
N PRO A 231 -17.40 -10.79 23.02
CA PRO A 231 -17.70 -11.22 21.66
C PRO A 231 -16.94 -10.43 20.58
N TYR A 232 -16.90 -9.10 20.69
CA TYR A 232 -16.16 -8.26 19.74
C TYR A 232 -14.65 -8.55 19.79
N GLN A 233 -14.09 -8.61 21.00
CA GLN A 233 -12.68 -8.90 21.20
C GLN A 233 -12.29 -10.23 20.55
N LYS A 234 -13.07 -11.30 20.78
CA LYS A 234 -12.83 -12.62 20.16
C LYS A 234 -12.95 -12.57 18.64
N TRP A 235 -13.93 -11.83 18.12
CA TRP A 235 -14.10 -11.66 16.68
C TRP A 235 -12.90 -10.92 16.05
N PHE A 236 -12.37 -9.90 16.72
CA PHE A 236 -11.25 -9.08 16.26
C PHE A 236 -9.92 -9.85 16.26
N VAL A 237 -9.55 -10.46 17.40
CA VAL A 237 -8.24 -11.13 17.58
C VAL A 237 -8.06 -12.34 16.67
N LYS A 238 -9.17 -12.94 16.21
CA LYS A 238 -9.13 -14.04 15.23
C LYS A 238 -8.63 -13.59 13.86
N ARG A 239 -8.75 -12.30 13.54
CA ARG A 239 -8.56 -11.76 12.18
C ARG A 239 -7.38 -10.83 12.06
N PHE A 240 -7.19 -9.95 13.05
CA PHE A 240 -6.30 -8.81 12.92
C PHE A 240 -5.09 -8.92 13.83
N ASN A 241 -3.89 -8.65 13.29
CA ASN A 241 -2.64 -8.50 14.06
C ASN A 241 -2.22 -7.02 14.19
N ALA A 242 -3.02 -6.10 13.66
CA ALA A 242 -2.82 -4.66 13.78
C ALA A 242 -4.14 -3.94 14.13
N ALA A 243 -4.04 -2.77 14.77
CA ALA A 243 -5.15 -1.92 15.16
C ALA A 243 -4.84 -0.44 15.00
N VAL A 244 -5.87 0.39 14.98
CA VAL A 244 -5.80 1.85 15.13
C VAL A 244 -7.01 2.30 15.94
N PHE A 245 -6.86 3.33 16.76
CA PHE A 245 -7.98 3.86 17.52
C PHE A 245 -8.73 4.88 16.65
N GLU A 246 -10.04 4.68 16.48
CA GLU A 246 -10.85 5.50 15.57
C GLU A 246 -10.88 6.97 16.01
N ASN A 247 -11.03 7.21 17.32
CA ASN A 247 -11.18 8.55 17.88
C ASN A 247 -10.43 8.78 19.19
N GLU A 248 -10.17 7.72 19.96
CA GLU A 248 -9.81 7.80 21.38
C GLU A 248 -8.42 8.40 21.65
N LEU A 249 -7.60 8.58 20.60
CA LEU A 249 -6.29 9.23 20.69
C LEU A 249 -6.27 10.62 20.04
N LYS A 250 -7.31 11.01 19.29
CA LYS A 250 -7.40 12.34 18.64
C LYS A 250 -7.40 13.46 19.69
N TRP A 251 -6.86 14.62 19.35
CA TRP A 251 -6.66 15.70 20.33
C TRP A 251 -7.96 16.13 21.00
N ASN A 252 -9.06 16.22 20.26
CA ASN A 252 -10.37 16.54 20.83
C ASN A 252 -10.90 15.50 21.84
N ALA A 253 -10.51 14.22 21.70
CA ALA A 253 -10.88 13.18 22.67
C ALA A 253 -10.02 13.26 23.93
N THR A 254 -8.72 13.56 23.78
CA THR A 254 -7.77 13.51 24.89
C THR A 254 -7.60 14.84 25.64
N GLU A 255 -8.00 15.97 25.04
CA GLU A 255 -7.90 17.31 25.65
C GLU A 255 -9.00 18.24 25.11
N ALA A 256 -10.27 17.86 25.31
CA ALA A 256 -11.42 18.67 24.88
C ALA A 256 -11.44 20.08 25.51
N LYS A 257 -10.81 20.25 26.67
CA LYS A 257 -10.61 21.53 27.37
C LYS A 257 -9.13 21.68 27.72
N GLN A 258 -8.58 22.87 27.50
CA GLN A 258 -7.17 23.17 27.76
C GLN A 258 -6.72 22.70 29.16
N GLY A 259 -5.65 21.92 29.20
CA GLY A 259 -5.05 21.40 30.43
C GLY A 259 -5.81 20.27 31.12
N GLN A 260 -6.97 19.85 30.59
CA GLN A 260 -7.75 18.72 31.12
C GLN A 260 -7.51 17.47 30.28
N LEU A 261 -6.34 16.86 30.47
CA LEU A 261 -5.96 15.63 29.78
C LEU A 261 -6.79 14.44 30.28
N ASN A 262 -7.34 13.67 29.34
CA ASN A 262 -8.02 12.42 29.62
C ASN A 262 -7.59 11.35 28.62
N TYR A 263 -6.82 10.39 29.12
CA TYR A 263 -6.30 9.26 28.34
C TYR A 263 -6.92 7.93 28.73
N THR A 264 -7.91 7.91 29.63
CA THR A 264 -8.45 6.68 30.23
C THR A 264 -8.91 5.67 29.17
N LEU A 265 -9.64 6.12 28.15
CA LEU A 265 -10.12 5.22 27.09
C LEU A 265 -8.97 4.64 26.26
N ALA A 266 -7.98 5.46 25.90
CA ALA A 266 -6.82 5.00 25.15
C ALA A 266 -5.98 4.01 25.98
N ASP A 267 -5.82 4.25 27.29
CA ASP A 267 -5.13 3.36 28.22
C ASP A 267 -5.85 1.99 28.31
N GLU A 268 -7.17 1.98 28.50
CA GLU A 268 -7.98 0.75 28.56
C GLU A 268 -7.96 -0.02 27.23
N MET A 269 -7.97 0.67 26.10
CA MET A 269 -7.84 0.02 24.78
C MET A 269 -6.45 -0.56 24.58
N LEU A 270 -5.39 0.13 25.03
CA LEU A 270 -4.02 -0.40 24.98
C LEU A 270 -3.85 -1.66 25.84
N GLU A 271 -4.58 -1.80 26.95
CA GLU A 271 -4.58 -3.07 27.71
C GLU A 271 -5.07 -4.25 26.86
N PHE A 272 -6.17 -4.06 26.11
CA PHE A 272 -6.66 -5.07 25.16
C PHE A 272 -5.62 -5.37 24.06
N ILE A 273 -4.99 -4.34 23.49
CA ILE A 273 -3.96 -4.50 22.46
C ILE A 273 -2.77 -5.32 22.98
N ARG A 274 -2.22 -4.94 24.14
CA ARG A 274 -1.07 -5.62 24.75
C ARG A 274 -1.41 -7.06 25.14
N ALA A 275 -2.59 -7.30 25.72
CA ALA A 275 -3.03 -8.63 26.13
C ALA A 275 -3.13 -9.62 24.96
N ASN A 276 -3.34 -9.13 23.74
CA ASN A 276 -3.48 -9.95 22.54
C ASN A 276 -2.29 -9.84 21.57
N GLN A 277 -1.20 -9.17 21.98
CA GLN A 277 0.02 -8.99 21.18
C GLN A 277 -0.25 -8.38 19.79
N ILE A 278 -1.21 -7.45 19.75
CA ILE A 278 -1.59 -6.73 18.54
C ILE A 278 -0.72 -5.49 18.43
N THR A 279 -0.31 -5.14 17.22
CA THR A 279 0.38 -3.88 16.97
C THR A 279 -0.63 -2.74 16.79
N VAL A 280 -0.31 -1.52 17.18
CA VAL A 280 -1.26 -0.40 17.09
C VAL A 280 -0.63 0.87 16.52
N ARG A 281 -1.34 1.54 15.62
CA ARG A 281 -0.95 2.85 15.05
C ARG A 281 -1.48 3.98 15.93
N GLY A 282 -0.63 4.97 16.18
CA GLY A 282 -0.98 6.20 16.89
C GLY A 282 -1.62 7.20 15.93
N HIS A 283 -2.94 7.28 15.94
CA HIS A 283 -3.72 8.17 15.08
C HIS A 283 -4.55 9.15 15.92
N ASN A 284 -4.26 10.45 15.92
CA ASN A 284 -3.10 11.13 15.34
C ASN A 284 -2.57 12.17 16.34
N ILE A 285 -1.38 12.71 16.09
CA ILE A 285 -0.83 13.80 16.92
C ILE A 285 -1.55 15.10 16.57
N PHE A 286 -1.53 15.47 15.28
CA PHE A 286 -2.18 16.65 14.73
C PHE A 286 -3.07 16.31 13.54
N TRP A 287 -4.20 17.00 13.46
CA TRP A 287 -5.11 16.98 12.32
C TRP A 287 -5.34 18.42 11.89
N GLU A 288 -5.15 18.70 10.60
CA GLU A 288 -5.17 20.07 10.07
C GLU A 288 -6.57 20.63 9.84
N ASP A 289 -7.60 19.79 9.67
CA ASP A 289 -8.97 20.26 9.48
C ASP A 289 -9.50 20.93 10.77
N PRO A 290 -9.78 22.25 10.76
CA PRO A 290 -10.28 22.97 11.92
C PRO A 290 -11.55 22.39 12.54
N LYS A 291 -12.33 21.62 11.78
CA LYS A 291 -13.54 20.95 12.27
C LYS A 291 -13.25 19.93 13.38
N TYR A 292 -12.09 19.29 13.36
CA TYR A 292 -11.74 18.20 14.27
C TYR A 292 -10.71 18.59 15.35
N ILE A 293 -10.29 19.85 15.35
CA ILE A 293 -9.38 20.42 16.34
C ILE A 293 -10.18 20.88 17.57
N PRO A 294 -9.64 20.73 18.81
CA PRO A 294 -10.27 21.28 20.00
C PRO A 294 -10.62 22.77 19.88
N ASN A 295 -11.87 23.13 20.19
CA ASN A 295 -12.39 24.49 20.07
C ASN A 295 -11.52 25.57 20.76
N TRP A 296 -10.86 25.23 21.87
CA TRP A 296 -10.05 26.17 22.64
C TRP A 296 -8.75 26.59 21.92
N LEU A 297 -8.31 25.85 20.89
CA LEU A 297 -7.13 26.19 20.07
C LEU A 297 -7.41 27.29 19.03
N HIS A 298 -8.68 27.50 18.65
CA HIS A 298 -9.03 28.40 17.55
C HIS A 298 -8.72 29.87 17.83
N ASN A 299 -8.74 30.31 19.09
CA ASN A 299 -8.55 31.71 19.45
C ASN A 299 -7.22 31.99 20.15
N LEU A 300 -6.31 31.01 20.16
CA LEU A 300 -4.98 31.20 20.73
C LEU A 300 -4.11 32.11 19.86
N THR A 301 -3.25 32.87 20.52
CA THR A 301 -2.13 33.56 19.85
C THR A 301 -1.16 32.53 19.28
N ALA A 302 -0.30 32.91 18.32
CA ALA A 302 0.70 32.00 17.78
C ALA A 302 1.62 31.42 18.88
N SER A 303 2.01 32.24 19.87
CA SER A 303 2.85 31.78 21.00
C SER A 303 2.13 30.77 21.89
N ASP A 304 0.86 31.01 22.20
CA ASP A 304 0.07 30.10 23.03
C ASP A 304 -0.23 28.80 22.29
N LEU A 305 -0.52 28.88 20.98
CA LEU A 305 -0.71 27.71 20.14
C LEU A 305 0.57 26.88 20.03
N GLN A 306 1.73 27.52 19.84
CA GLN A 306 3.01 26.81 19.84
C GLN A 306 3.27 26.09 21.16
N SER A 307 2.91 26.72 22.29
CA SER A 307 3.02 26.11 23.62
C SER A 307 2.08 24.91 23.76
N ALA A 308 0.84 25.01 23.25
CA ALA A 308 -0.12 23.91 23.24
C ALA A 308 0.34 22.73 22.36
N VAL A 309 0.86 23.00 21.16
CA VAL A 309 1.48 22.01 20.26
C VAL A 309 2.61 21.27 20.96
N ASN A 310 3.54 22.00 21.58
CA ASN A 310 4.67 21.39 22.28
C ASN A 310 4.19 20.54 23.47
N SER A 311 3.21 21.03 24.23
CA SER A 311 2.60 20.28 25.34
C SER A 311 1.94 18.98 24.86
N ARG A 312 1.24 19.02 23.71
CA ARG A 312 0.60 17.85 23.10
C ARG A 312 1.62 16.78 22.72
N ILE A 313 2.70 17.17 22.02
CA ILE A 313 3.79 16.25 21.64
C ILE A 313 4.40 15.64 22.90
N GLN A 314 4.78 16.47 23.88
CA GLN A 314 5.39 15.99 25.12
C GLN A 314 4.49 15.03 25.88
N SER A 315 3.18 15.32 25.96
CA SER A 315 2.22 14.48 26.65
C SER A 315 2.09 13.08 26.01
N LEU A 316 1.95 13.02 24.68
CA LEU A 316 1.84 11.74 23.97
C LEU A 316 3.16 10.97 23.99
N MET A 317 4.27 11.61 23.61
CA MET A 317 5.57 10.95 23.48
C MET A 317 6.12 10.47 24.83
N SER A 318 5.84 11.18 25.92
CA SER A 318 6.25 10.74 27.26
C SER A 318 5.40 9.57 27.76
N LYS A 319 4.09 9.59 27.50
CA LYS A 319 3.16 8.60 28.05
C LYS A 319 3.15 7.29 27.27
N TYR A 320 3.20 7.35 25.95
CA TYR A 320 2.98 6.20 25.05
C TYR A 320 4.23 5.78 24.30
N ARG A 321 5.40 6.07 24.87
CA ARG A 321 6.68 5.67 24.30
C ARG A 321 6.70 4.15 24.11
N ASN A 322 6.97 3.69 22.88
CA ASN A 322 6.99 2.28 22.46
C ASN A 322 5.62 1.55 22.46
N ASP A 323 4.50 2.20 22.75
CA ASP A 323 3.18 1.55 22.71
C ASP A 323 2.60 1.50 21.29
N PHE A 324 2.90 2.51 20.48
CA PHE A 324 2.46 2.61 19.09
C PHE A 324 3.62 2.33 18.16
N ILE A 325 3.40 1.48 17.15
CA ILE A 325 4.44 1.13 16.17
C ILE A 325 4.79 2.33 15.29
N HIS A 326 3.79 3.15 14.97
CA HIS A 326 3.85 4.31 14.08
C HIS A 326 3.02 5.46 14.66
N TRP A 327 3.38 6.69 14.32
CA TRP A 327 2.57 7.88 14.60
C TRP A 327 2.21 8.62 13.32
N ASP A 328 0.91 8.86 13.13
CA ASP A 328 0.44 9.87 12.18
C ASP A 328 0.72 11.23 12.81
N VAL A 329 1.84 11.85 12.42
CA VAL A 329 2.29 13.12 13.00
C VAL A 329 1.38 14.25 12.55
N ASN A 330 1.07 14.28 11.25
CA ASN A 330 0.13 15.25 10.68
C ASN A 330 -0.87 14.53 9.77
N ASN A 331 -2.14 14.86 9.93
CA ASN A 331 -3.26 14.31 9.16
C ASN A 331 -3.87 15.39 8.25
N GLU A 332 -4.12 15.04 6.98
CA GLU A 332 -4.86 15.84 5.99
C GLU A 332 -4.25 17.21 5.65
N ASN A 333 -2.92 17.27 5.62
CA ASN A 333 -2.18 18.51 5.40
C ASN A 333 -2.11 18.95 3.92
N LEU A 334 -2.63 18.15 2.98
CA LEU A 334 -2.82 18.57 1.60
C LEU A 334 -4.10 19.39 1.40
N HIS A 335 -5.08 19.19 2.28
CA HIS A 335 -6.39 19.84 2.20
C HIS A 335 -6.51 21.03 3.16
N TYR A 336 -5.87 20.93 4.32
CA TYR A 336 -5.96 21.92 5.38
C TYR A 336 -4.57 22.29 5.92
N ASP A 337 -4.50 23.48 6.52
CA ASP A 337 -3.25 24.14 6.91
C ASP A 337 -3.45 24.99 8.18
N PHE A 338 -4.30 24.55 9.11
CA PHE A 338 -4.63 25.29 10.32
C PHE A 338 -3.39 25.73 11.09
N TYR A 339 -2.45 24.80 11.31
CA TYR A 339 -1.26 25.11 12.09
C TYR A 339 -0.27 25.95 11.29
N GLU A 340 -0.05 25.65 10.00
CA GLU A 340 0.86 26.42 9.15
C GLU A 340 0.40 27.87 8.95
N LYS A 341 -0.92 28.12 8.87
CA LYS A 341 -1.47 29.48 8.81
C LYS A 341 -1.19 30.30 10.06
N LYS A 342 -1.11 29.67 11.23
CA LYS A 342 -0.98 30.37 12.52
C LYS A 342 0.45 30.42 13.05
N LEU A 343 1.21 29.36 12.84
CA LEU A 343 2.58 29.18 13.35
C LEU A 343 3.63 29.46 12.26
N GLY A 344 3.20 29.55 11.00
CA GLY A 344 4.05 29.78 9.84
C GLY A 344 4.26 28.51 8.99
N PRO A 345 4.78 28.65 7.76
CA PRO A 345 4.83 27.57 6.76
C PRO A 345 5.74 26.39 7.15
N ASN A 346 6.56 26.53 8.19
CA ASN A 346 7.43 25.46 8.70
C ASN A 346 6.81 24.69 9.88
N ALA A 347 5.56 24.95 10.27
CA ALA A 347 4.95 24.33 11.45
C ALA A 347 5.02 22.80 11.40
N THR A 348 4.59 22.20 10.29
CA THR A 348 4.62 20.74 10.10
C THR A 348 6.05 20.19 10.15
N LEU A 349 7.03 20.88 9.56
CA LEU A 349 8.45 20.50 9.67
C LEU A 349 8.91 20.44 11.13
N GLU A 350 8.56 21.44 11.92
CA GLU A 350 8.92 21.50 13.33
C GLU A 350 8.16 20.45 14.17
N PHE A 351 6.95 20.05 13.77
CA PHE A 351 6.24 18.93 14.41
C PHE A 351 7.03 17.63 14.28
N PHE A 352 7.42 17.25 13.07
CA PHE A 352 8.22 16.05 12.84
C PHE A 352 9.55 16.09 13.60
N LYS A 353 10.26 17.22 13.58
CA LYS A 353 11.51 17.38 14.35
C LYS A 353 11.30 17.25 15.86
N THR A 354 10.24 17.85 16.39
CA THR A 354 9.95 17.85 17.83
C THR A 354 9.51 16.45 18.30
N VAL A 355 8.70 15.76 17.50
CA VAL A 355 8.30 14.36 17.77
C VAL A 355 9.53 13.46 17.74
N HIS A 356 10.35 13.52 16.68
CA HIS A 356 11.58 12.73 16.57
C HIS A 356 12.58 13.05 17.70
N GLY A 357 12.73 14.32 18.09
CA GLY A 357 13.57 14.71 19.21
C GLY A 357 13.07 14.19 20.56
N SER A 358 11.77 13.98 20.71
CA SER A 358 11.14 13.44 21.93
C SER A 358 11.23 11.92 21.99
N ASP A 359 11.03 11.24 20.85
CA ASP A 359 11.25 9.80 20.72
C ASP A 359 11.95 9.45 19.39
N PRO A 360 13.29 9.32 19.39
CA PRO A 360 14.04 9.05 18.16
C PRO A 360 13.78 7.68 17.52
N LEU A 361 13.11 6.77 18.23
CA LEU A 361 12.75 5.43 17.74
C LEU A 361 11.32 5.38 17.19
N ALA A 362 10.54 6.45 17.32
CA ALA A 362 9.19 6.50 16.77
C ALA A 362 9.25 6.57 15.25
N THR A 363 8.47 5.71 14.60
CA THR A 363 8.31 5.70 13.14
C THR A 363 7.24 6.73 12.75
N LEU A 364 7.62 7.73 11.96
CA LEU A 364 6.77 8.91 11.71
C LEU A 364 6.13 8.90 10.32
N PHE A 365 4.81 9.09 10.27
CA PHE A 365 3.99 9.09 9.06
C PHE A 365 3.35 10.45 8.80
N LEU A 366 3.25 10.80 7.52
CA LEU A 366 2.31 11.78 6.99
C LEU A 366 1.12 11.00 6.40
N ASN A 367 -0.12 11.37 6.75
CA ASN A 367 -1.34 10.64 6.37
C ASN A 367 -2.33 11.58 5.69
N ASP A 368 -2.89 11.18 4.54
CA ASP A 368 -3.83 12.00 3.77
C ASP A 368 -4.79 11.15 2.93
N TYR A 369 -5.93 11.73 2.56
CA TYR A 369 -6.98 11.10 1.74
C TYR A 369 -7.01 11.62 0.31
N ASN A 370 -7.79 10.96 -0.56
CA ASN A 370 -7.97 11.29 -1.98
C ASN A 370 -6.70 11.24 -2.83
N VAL A 371 -5.61 10.69 -2.28
CA VAL A 371 -4.32 10.59 -2.95
C VAL A 371 -4.27 9.40 -3.89
N VAL A 372 -4.66 8.22 -3.39
CA VAL A 372 -4.62 6.93 -4.09
C VAL A 372 -5.98 6.60 -4.72
N GLU A 373 -7.03 7.21 -4.20
CA GLU A 373 -8.43 6.93 -4.49
C GLU A 373 -8.88 7.59 -5.79
N THR A 374 -8.31 8.75 -6.10
CA THR A 374 -8.72 9.59 -7.23
C THR A 374 -7.58 10.49 -7.67
N CYS A 375 -7.64 10.95 -8.93
CA CYS A 375 -6.79 12.04 -9.40
C CYS A 375 -7.62 13.26 -9.83
N ASN A 376 -8.91 13.27 -9.48
CA ASN A 376 -9.77 14.44 -9.68
C ASN A 376 -9.61 15.48 -8.56
N ASP A 377 -9.10 15.07 -7.39
CA ASP A 377 -8.81 16.00 -6.32
C ASP A 377 -7.48 16.72 -6.59
N VAL A 378 -7.59 17.97 -7.04
CA VAL A 378 -6.43 18.77 -7.40
C VAL A 378 -5.61 19.20 -6.18
N ASN A 379 -6.14 19.12 -4.97
CA ASN A 379 -5.41 19.46 -3.75
C ASN A 379 -4.53 18.30 -3.27
N SER A 380 -4.96 17.06 -3.53
CA SER A 380 -4.33 15.85 -3.01
C SER A 380 -3.72 14.94 -4.09
N THR A 381 -3.12 15.53 -5.13
CA THR A 381 -2.46 14.70 -6.15
C THR A 381 -1.23 13.99 -5.58
N VAL A 382 -0.89 12.83 -6.16
CA VAL A 382 0.33 12.08 -5.80
C VAL A 382 1.58 12.96 -5.79
N ASP A 383 1.72 13.89 -6.73
CA ASP A 383 2.89 14.78 -6.81
C ASP A 383 2.88 15.90 -5.78
N LYS A 384 1.71 16.37 -5.34
CA LYS A 384 1.61 17.30 -4.22
C LYS A 384 2.04 16.64 -2.92
N PHE A 385 1.60 15.41 -2.67
CA PHE A 385 2.07 14.63 -1.51
C PHE A 385 3.58 14.41 -1.57
N ILE A 386 4.09 13.91 -2.70
CA ILE A 386 5.53 13.67 -2.87
C ILE A 386 6.34 14.98 -2.70
N THR A 387 5.83 16.09 -3.20
CA THR A 387 6.45 17.41 -2.99
C THR A 387 6.49 17.77 -1.51
N LYS A 388 5.38 17.62 -0.79
CA LYS A 388 5.32 17.86 0.66
C LYS A 388 6.31 16.97 1.42
N ILE A 389 6.38 15.69 1.07
CA ILE A 389 7.35 14.75 1.66
C ILE A 389 8.79 15.25 1.43
N ASN A 390 9.11 15.62 0.20
CA ASN A 390 10.45 16.08 -0.16
C ASN A 390 10.81 17.41 0.50
N GLU A 391 9.86 18.32 0.68
CA GLU A 391 10.04 19.57 1.42
C GLU A 391 10.39 19.30 2.89
N LEU A 392 9.63 18.44 3.56
CA LEU A 392 9.90 18.05 4.94
C LEU A 392 11.28 17.39 5.09
N ARG A 393 11.63 16.44 4.20
CA ARG A 393 12.94 15.77 4.19
C ARG A 393 14.09 16.77 3.97
N ARG A 394 13.96 17.69 3.00
CA ARG A 394 14.97 18.74 2.76
C ARG A 394 15.12 19.69 3.95
N GLY A 395 14.03 19.95 4.67
CA GLY A 395 14.03 20.73 5.91
C GLY A 395 14.65 20.02 7.11
N GLY A 396 14.98 18.72 6.97
CA GLY A 396 15.59 17.89 8.01
C GLY A 396 14.59 17.11 8.88
N ALA A 397 13.33 16.96 8.47
CA ALA A 397 12.42 16.03 9.12
C ALA A 397 12.85 14.58 8.85
N ILE A 398 12.77 13.76 9.89
CA ILE A 398 12.76 12.30 9.75
C ILE A 398 11.31 11.88 9.49
N MET A 399 11.11 11.14 8.42
CA MET A 399 9.85 10.49 8.07
C MET A 399 10.16 9.10 7.60
N ASP A 400 9.40 8.16 8.10
CA ASP A 400 9.69 6.74 7.99
C ASP A 400 8.60 5.99 7.24
N GLY A 401 7.49 6.65 6.87
CA GLY A 401 6.42 6.03 6.12
C GLY A 401 5.40 7.00 5.51
N ILE A 402 4.59 6.46 4.61
CA ILE A 402 3.53 7.16 3.88
C ILE A 402 2.20 6.53 4.26
N GLY A 403 1.25 7.33 4.76
CA GLY A 403 -0.12 6.92 5.04
C GLY A 403 -1.07 7.40 3.94
N LEU A 404 -1.84 6.47 3.38
CA LEU A 404 -2.86 6.74 2.37
C LEU A 404 -4.20 6.27 2.95
N GLU A 405 -5.08 7.19 3.30
CA GLU A 405 -6.33 6.87 4.03
C GLU A 405 -7.16 5.82 3.28
N SER A 406 -7.25 5.91 1.96
CA SER A 406 -7.86 4.87 1.12
C SER A 406 -9.37 4.74 1.30
N HIS A 407 -10.07 5.87 1.39
CA HIS A 407 -11.54 5.96 1.44
C HIS A 407 -12.15 5.86 0.03
N PHE A 408 -12.47 4.65 -0.42
CA PHE A 408 -12.93 4.43 -1.78
C PHE A 408 -14.46 4.49 -1.89
N THR A 409 -14.99 5.10 -2.96
CA THR A 409 -16.33 4.75 -3.45
C THR A 409 -16.23 3.66 -4.49
N VAL A 410 -15.59 3.99 -5.61
CA VAL A 410 -15.44 3.10 -6.76
C VAL A 410 -13.95 3.04 -7.11
N PRO A 411 -13.25 1.93 -6.83
CA PRO A 411 -11.81 1.87 -7.04
C PRO A 411 -11.46 1.83 -8.54
N ASN A 412 -10.39 2.54 -8.90
CA ASN A 412 -9.71 2.43 -10.19
C ASN A 412 -8.37 1.73 -9.99
N LEU A 413 -8.32 0.42 -10.20
CA LEU A 413 -7.17 -0.42 -9.84
C LEU A 413 -5.88 -0.04 -10.58
N ALA A 414 -5.98 0.36 -11.85
CA ALA A 414 -4.82 0.80 -12.61
C ALA A 414 -4.25 2.11 -12.07
N LEU A 415 -5.12 3.05 -11.65
CA LEU A 415 -4.70 4.29 -11.02
C LEU A 415 -4.08 4.05 -9.64
N VAL A 416 -4.72 3.23 -8.79
CA VAL A 416 -4.19 2.82 -7.48
C VAL A 416 -2.77 2.26 -7.63
N ARG A 417 -2.59 1.28 -8.54
CA ARG A 417 -1.28 0.67 -8.82
C ARG A 417 -0.25 1.72 -9.25
N ALA A 418 -0.59 2.59 -10.18
CA ALA A 418 0.32 3.61 -10.69
C ALA A 418 0.76 4.64 -9.61
N ILE A 419 -0.14 4.99 -8.70
CA ILE A 419 0.15 5.91 -7.60
C ILE A 419 1.09 5.24 -6.58
N LEU A 420 0.83 3.96 -6.26
CA LEU A 420 1.72 3.18 -5.39
C LEU A 420 3.12 3.03 -6.00
N ASP A 421 3.24 2.80 -7.31
CA ASP A 421 4.54 2.74 -7.99
C ASP A 421 5.29 4.07 -7.87
N LYS A 422 4.58 5.20 -8.01
CA LYS A 422 5.20 6.52 -7.91
C LYS A 422 5.69 6.81 -6.48
N PHE A 423 4.91 6.45 -5.46
CA PHE A 423 5.35 6.53 -4.07
C PHE A 423 6.51 5.59 -3.74
N ALA A 424 6.56 4.41 -4.35
CA ALA A 424 7.64 3.45 -4.17
C ALA A 424 9.03 4.04 -4.52
N THR A 425 9.08 5.01 -5.44
CA THR A 425 10.33 5.70 -5.81
C THR A 425 10.99 6.45 -4.65
N LEU A 426 10.23 6.76 -3.58
CA LEU A 426 10.75 7.46 -2.40
C LEU A 426 11.51 6.53 -1.43
N GLY A 427 11.39 5.21 -1.61
CA GLY A 427 12.01 4.21 -0.73
C GLY A 427 11.41 4.18 0.68
N LEU A 428 10.23 4.75 0.88
CA LEU A 428 9.49 4.73 2.15
C LEU A 428 8.41 3.64 2.11
N PRO A 429 8.16 2.92 3.22
CA PRO A 429 7.05 1.98 3.32
C PRO A 429 5.71 2.71 3.20
N ILE A 430 4.79 2.13 2.43
CA ILE A 430 3.43 2.66 2.20
C ILE A 430 2.45 1.86 3.06
N TRP A 431 1.51 2.55 3.69
CA TRP A 431 0.39 1.94 4.40
C TRP A 431 -0.92 2.45 3.81
N LEU A 432 -1.85 1.52 3.55
CA LEU A 432 -3.26 1.88 3.37
C LEU A 432 -3.87 1.94 4.77
N THR A 433 -4.18 3.14 5.24
CA THR A 433 -4.33 3.42 6.68
C THR A 433 -5.77 3.39 7.18
N GLU A 434 -6.76 3.58 6.30
CA GLU A 434 -8.17 3.76 6.65
C GLU A 434 -9.11 3.15 5.59
N VAL A 435 -8.76 1.98 5.05
CA VAL A 435 -9.50 1.36 3.92
C VAL A 435 -10.96 1.11 4.29
N ASP A 436 -11.86 1.78 3.59
CA ASP A 436 -13.28 1.47 3.58
C ASP A 436 -13.89 1.70 2.19
N ILE A 437 -15.09 1.15 1.99
CA ILE A 437 -15.89 1.38 0.79
C ILE A 437 -17.13 2.17 1.19
N SER A 438 -17.44 3.24 0.46
CA SER A 438 -18.56 4.16 0.73
C SER A 438 -19.88 3.43 1.07
N ASN A 439 -20.57 3.90 2.11
CA ASN A 439 -21.90 3.43 2.52
C ASN A 439 -23.03 3.74 1.52
N THR A 440 -22.72 4.45 0.42
CA THR A 440 -23.67 4.70 -0.68
C THR A 440 -23.89 3.47 -1.55
N LEU A 441 -23.07 2.44 -1.39
CA LEU A 441 -23.12 1.18 -2.11
C LEU A 441 -23.74 0.08 -1.23
N ASP A 442 -24.37 -0.91 -1.85
CA ASP A 442 -24.86 -2.09 -1.14
C ASP A 442 -23.71 -2.98 -0.65
N HIS A 443 -23.99 -3.87 0.31
CA HIS A 443 -22.97 -4.70 0.95
C HIS A 443 -22.23 -5.63 -0.02
N GLU A 444 -22.87 -6.13 -1.08
CA GLU A 444 -22.22 -7.00 -2.07
C GLU A 444 -21.24 -6.19 -2.93
N THR A 445 -21.65 -4.99 -3.35
CA THR A 445 -20.77 -4.08 -4.08
C THR A 445 -19.60 -3.61 -3.20
N GLN A 446 -19.84 -3.31 -1.92
CA GLN A 446 -18.77 -3.02 -0.96
C GLN A 446 -17.78 -4.17 -0.85
N ALA A 447 -18.26 -5.40 -0.70
CA ALA A 447 -17.43 -6.60 -0.61
C ALA A 447 -16.56 -6.79 -1.88
N LEU A 448 -17.14 -6.63 -3.07
CA LEU A 448 -16.42 -6.72 -4.33
C LEU A 448 -15.28 -5.70 -4.43
N TYR A 449 -15.56 -4.42 -4.14
CA TYR A 449 -14.54 -3.38 -4.22
C TYR A 449 -13.50 -3.48 -3.12
N LEU A 450 -13.91 -3.92 -1.92
CA LEU A 450 -12.97 -4.22 -0.84
C LEU A 450 -11.98 -5.30 -1.29
N GLU A 451 -12.44 -6.41 -1.87
CA GLU A 451 -11.55 -7.47 -2.36
C GLU A 451 -10.52 -6.90 -3.36
N GLN A 452 -10.97 -6.05 -4.27
CA GLN A 452 -10.09 -5.45 -5.28
C GLN A 452 -9.02 -4.57 -4.64
N VAL A 453 -9.39 -3.66 -3.74
CA VAL A 453 -8.45 -2.74 -3.05
C VAL A 453 -7.45 -3.51 -2.19
N LEU A 454 -7.92 -4.49 -1.42
CA LEU A 454 -7.04 -5.28 -0.56
C LEU A 454 -6.04 -6.10 -1.37
N ARG A 455 -6.45 -6.67 -2.51
CA ARG A 455 -5.53 -7.37 -3.42
C ARG A 455 -4.52 -6.41 -4.06
N GLU A 456 -4.91 -5.19 -4.44
CA GLU A 456 -3.96 -4.18 -4.94
C GLU A 456 -2.90 -3.86 -3.89
N GLY A 457 -3.33 -3.53 -2.66
CA GLY A 457 -2.42 -3.19 -1.57
C GLY A 457 -1.50 -4.36 -1.21
N PHE A 458 -2.05 -5.54 -0.96
CA PHE A 458 -1.25 -6.67 -0.47
C PHE A 458 -0.22 -7.16 -1.50
N SER A 459 -0.55 -7.11 -2.79
CA SER A 459 0.35 -7.51 -3.88
C SER A 459 1.37 -6.46 -4.30
N HIS A 460 1.30 -5.22 -3.78
CA HIS A 460 2.29 -4.20 -4.13
C HIS A 460 3.55 -4.31 -3.26
N PRO A 461 4.77 -4.40 -3.83
CA PRO A 461 6.01 -4.65 -3.07
C PRO A 461 6.33 -3.63 -1.97
N SER A 462 5.95 -2.36 -2.18
CA SER A 462 6.21 -1.25 -1.25
C SER A 462 5.08 -0.98 -0.25
N VAL A 463 3.98 -1.73 -0.31
CA VAL A 463 2.94 -1.65 0.72
C VAL A 463 3.34 -2.56 1.87
N ASN A 464 3.38 -2.02 3.08
CA ASN A 464 3.89 -2.67 4.28
C ASN A 464 2.82 -2.87 5.35
N GLY A 465 1.60 -2.39 5.15
CA GLY A 465 0.48 -2.67 6.04
C GLY A 465 -0.84 -2.17 5.47
N ILE A 466 -1.92 -2.79 5.93
CA ILE A 466 -3.29 -2.42 5.56
C ILE A 466 -4.13 -2.34 6.84
N MET A 467 -4.84 -1.24 6.99
CA MET A 467 -5.76 -0.97 8.08
C MET A 467 -7.14 -0.67 7.51
N LEU A 468 -8.16 -1.41 7.94
CA LEU A 468 -9.55 -1.18 7.56
C LEU A 468 -10.19 -0.13 8.48
N TRP A 469 -10.99 0.80 7.95
CA TRP A 469 -11.69 1.79 8.76
C TRP A 469 -13.10 1.35 9.16
N THR A 470 -13.16 0.22 9.87
CA THR A 470 -14.40 -0.51 10.13
C THR A 470 -14.74 -0.63 11.62
N ALA A 471 -14.35 0.37 12.41
CA ALA A 471 -14.65 0.41 13.84
C ALA A 471 -16.16 0.31 14.07
N ILE A 472 -16.55 -0.55 15.01
CA ILE A 472 -17.96 -0.73 15.38
C ILE A 472 -18.29 0.20 16.53
N SER A 473 -19.38 0.94 16.43
CA SER A 473 -19.94 1.71 17.55
C SER A 473 -21.38 1.26 17.83
N PRO A 474 -21.99 1.68 18.95
CA PRO A 474 -23.43 1.46 19.19
C PRO A 474 -24.35 2.04 18.09
N LYS A 475 -23.84 2.95 17.25
CA LYS A 475 -24.55 3.55 16.12
C LYS A 475 -24.26 2.86 14.79
N GLY A 476 -23.49 1.77 14.79
CA GLY A 476 -22.94 1.12 13.60
C GLY A 476 -21.51 1.57 13.29
N CYS A 477 -21.09 1.31 12.06
CA CYS A 477 -19.82 1.72 11.48
C CYS A 477 -19.93 3.05 10.71
N TYR A 478 -18.79 3.62 10.31
CA TYR A 478 -18.73 4.85 9.52
C TYR A 478 -19.20 4.67 8.07
N GLN A 479 -18.40 3.99 7.24
CA GLN A 479 -18.73 3.69 5.82
C GLN A 479 -19.09 2.23 5.59
N MET A 480 -18.37 1.31 6.24
CA MET A 480 -18.45 -0.11 5.94
C MET A 480 -18.35 -0.91 7.22
N CYS A 481 -19.28 -1.86 7.39
CA CYS A 481 -19.30 -2.78 8.53
C CYS A 481 -18.80 -4.14 8.04
N LEU A 482 -17.91 -4.78 8.81
CA LEU A 482 -17.52 -6.17 8.54
C LEU A 482 -18.51 -7.17 9.14
N THR A 483 -19.34 -6.73 10.08
CA THR A 483 -20.24 -7.59 10.84
C THR A 483 -21.49 -6.84 11.29
N ASP A 484 -22.54 -7.60 11.58
CA ASP A 484 -23.71 -7.12 12.33
C ASP A 484 -23.40 -6.94 13.84
N ASN A 485 -24.40 -6.48 14.62
CA ASN A 485 -24.28 -6.26 16.06
C ASN A 485 -24.10 -7.55 16.90
N SER A 486 -24.31 -8.72 16.29
CA SER A 486 -24.12 -10.04 16.93
C SER A 486 -22.78 -10.67 16.57
N PHE A 487 -21.91 -9.93 15.89
CA PHE A 487 -20.61 -10.41 15.41
C PHE A 487 -20.69 -11.49 14.32
N ASN A 488 -21.81 -11.54 13.57
CA ASN A 488 -21.92 -12.32 12.33
C ASN A 488 -21.43 -11.49 11.15
N ASN A 489 -20.58 -12.08 10.32
CA ASN A 489 -20.03 -11.39 9.16
C ASN A 489 -21.13 -10.86 8.22
N LEU A 490 -20.87 -9.67 7.70
CA LEU A 490 -21.48 -9.15 6.48
C LEU A 490 -20.61 -9.56 5.28
N PRO A 491 -21.07 -9.39 4.02
CA PRO A 491 -20.28 -9.74 2.84
C PRO A 491 -18.83 -9.22 2.85
N ALA A 492 -18.62 -7.99 3.32
CA ALA A 492 -17.26 -7.43 3.47
C ALA A 492 -16.40 -8.20 4.50
N GLY A 493 -16.99 -8.67 5.60
CA GLY A 493 -16.32 -9.54 6.57
C GLY A 493 -15.97 -10.92 6.00
N ASP A 494 -16.83 -11.48 5.16
CA ASP A 494 -16.56 -12.76 4.48
C ASP A 494 -15.40 -12.64 3.48
N ILE A 495 -15.28 -11.50 2.79
CA ILE A 495 -14.12 -11.20 1.95
C ILE A 495 -12.84 -11.11 2.78
N VAL A 496 -12.88 -10.46 3.94
CA VAL A 496 -11.72 -10.42 4.84
C VAL A 496 -11.32 -11.84 5.27
N ASP A 497 -12.26 -12.66 5.71
CA ASP A 497 -11.97 -14.05 6.12
C ASP A 497 -11.41 -14.90 4.98
N LYS A 498 -11.97 -14.75 3.76
CA LYS A 498 -11.46 -15.38 2.54
C LYS A 498 -10.01 -14.99 2.27
N LEU A 499 -9.71 -13.69 2.24
CA LEU A 499 -8.36 -13.20 1.93
C LEU A 499 -7.34 -13.56 3.00
N LEU A 500 -7.71 -13.52 4.29
CA LEU A 500 -6.84 -13.98 5.36
C LEU A 500 -6.54 -15.48 5.26
N SER A 501 -7.51 -16.28 4.79
CA SER A 501 -7.30 -17.70 4.50
C SER A 501 -6.36 -17.94 3.31
N GLU A 502 -6.43 -17.08 2.28
CA GLU A 502 -5.51 -17.11 1.13
C GLU A 502 -4.09 -16.63 1.48
N TRP A 503 -3.97 -15.67 2.40
CA TRP A 503 -2.71 -14.99 2.76
C TRP A 503 -2.05 -15.57 4.01
N GLN A 504 -2.12 -16.89 4.14
CA GLN A 504 -1.44 -17.65 5.17
C GLN A 504 -0.96 -18.99 4.61
N THR A 505 0.06 -19.54 5.25
CA THR A 505 0.57 -20.89 4.98
C THR A 505 -0.31 -21.94 5.67
N GLY A 506 -0.92 -21.59 6.80
CA GLY A 506 -1.75 -22.49 7.59
C GLY A 506 -0.93 -23.58 8.29
N ALA A 507 -1.55 -24.75 8.47
CA ALA A 507 -0.94 -25.93 9.07
C ALA A 507 -1.12 -27.16 8.18
N PHE A 508 -0.06 -27.95 8.02
CA PHE A 508 -0.08 -29.16 7.21
C PHE A 508 0.97 -30.18 7.69
N GLU A 509 0.84 -31.41 7.21
CA GLU A 509 1.77 -32.51 7.49
C GLU A 509 2.25 -33.15 6.19
N ASN A 510 3.53 -33.52 6.14
CA ASN A 510 4.12 -34.23 5.01
C ASN A 510 5.30 -35.11 5.46
N GLN A 511 5.96 -35.79 4.53
CA GLN A 511 7.13 -36.62 4.79
C GLN A 511 8.37 -36.13 4.04
N THR A 512 9.52 -36.42 4.62
CA THR A 512 10.83 -36.18 3.99
C THR A 512 11.11 -37.15 2.82
N ASN A 513 11.71 -36.63 1.76
CA ASN A 513 12.14 -37.38 0.56
C ASN A 513 13.40 -38.24 0.80
N GLU A 514 13.97 -38.86 -0.26
CA GLU A 514 15.19 -39.67 -0.16
C GLU A 514 16.43 -38.93 0.38
N HIS A 515 16.42 -37.59 0.37
CA HIS A 515 17.47 -36.75 0.93
C HIS A 515 17.21 -36.34 2.38
N GLY A 516 16.17 -36.90 3.02
CA GLY A 516 15.72 -36.53 4.36
C GLY A 516 15.26 -35.08 4.44
N SER A 517 14.66 -34.57 3.37
CA SER A 517 14.25 -33.17 3.26
C SER A 517 12.80 -33.01 2.80
N TYR A 518 12.17 -31.92 3.21
CA TYR A 518 10.85 -31.50 2.74
C TYR A 518 10.88 -30.00 2.44
N SER A 519 10.35 -29.60 1.28
CA SER A 519 10.32 -28.20 0.86
C SER A 519 8.90 -27.69 0.65
N PHE A 520 8.65 -26.44 1.01
CA PHE A 520 7.39 -25.74 0.79
C PHE A 520 7.62 -24.23 0.59
N TYR A 521 6.59 -23.51 0.15
CA TYR A 521 6.61 -22.05 0.06
C TYR A 521 5.70 -21.45 1.13
N GLY A 522 6.28 -20.77 2.11
CA GLY A 522 5.54 -20.16 3.21
C GLY A 522 5.45 -18.64 3.08
N PHE A 523 4.34 -18.06 3.55
CA PHE A 523 4.22 -16.62 3.82
C PHE A 523 5.14 -16.18 4.97
N PHE A 524 5.48 -14.89 5.01
CA PHE A 524 6.28 -14.36 6.12
C PHE A 524 5.57 -14.44 7.48
N GLY A 525 6.38 -14.70 8.50
CA GLY A 525 5.94 -14.89 9.88
C GLY A 525 6.69 -16.01 10.57
N ASP A 526 6.23 -16.37 11.76
CA ASP A 526 6.82 -17.42 12.58
C ASP A 526 6.14 -18.76 12.37
N TYR A 527 6.93 -19.82 12.49
CA TYR A 527 6.51 -21.19 12.28
C TYR A 527 6.89 -22.06 13.47
N LYS A 528 6.01 -22.98 13.83
CA LYS A 528 6.30 -24.14 14.65
C LYS A 528 6.43 -25.35 13.72
N VAL A 529 7.50 -26.12 13.89
CA VAL A 529 7.74 -27.34 13.13
C VAL A 529 8.02 -28.50 14.08
N THR A 530 7.39 -29.63 13.81
CA THR A 530 7.63 -30.89 14.53
C THR A 530 8.08 -31.95 13.54
N ALA A 531 9.23 -32.58 13.80
CA ALA A 531 9.69 -33.75 13.06
C ALA A 531 9.51 -35.01 13.91
N GLN A 532 9.04 -36.10 13.30
CA GLN A 532 8.88 -37.39 13.97
C GLN A 532 9.38 -38.54 13.09
N TYR A 533 10.14 -39.45 13.68
CA TYR A 533 10.62 -40.67 13.03
C TYR A 533 10.68 -41.82 14.05
N GLY A 534 9.85 -42.85 13.84
CA GLY A 534 9.65 -43.91 14.84
C GLY A 534 9.16 -43.33 16.18
N ASN A 535 9.92 -43.58 17.25
CA ASN A 535 9.61 -43.09 18.60
C ASN A 535 10.30 -41.74 18.94
N SER A 536 11.13 -41.20 18.04
CA SER A 536 11.79 -39.91 18.24
C SER A 536 10.97 -38.78 17.65
N SER A 537 10.84 -37.69 18.39
CA SER A 537 10.16 -36.47 17.95
C SER A 537 10.90 -35.23 18.48
N SER A 538 10.91 -34.15 17.71
CA SER A 538 11.49 -32.86 18.09
C SER A 538 10.65 -31.73 17.53
N THR A 539 10.40 -30.72 18.36
CA THR A 539 9.63 -29.52 17.99
C THR A 539 10.49 -28.29 18.18
N SER A 540 10.44 -27.38 17.22
CA SER A 540 11.17 -26.12 17.27
C SER A 540 10.46 -25.02 16.47
N THR A 541 10.97 -23.79 16.55
CA THR A 541 10.41 -22.64 15.84
C THR A 541 11.44 -21.95 14.96
N PHE A 542 10.96 -21.27 13.91
CA PHE A 542 11.77 -20.39 13.06
C PHE A 542 10.93 -19.27 12.46
N SER A 543 11.58 -18.17 12.10
CA SER A 543 10.96 -17.04 11.41
C SER A 543 11.32 -17.03 9.93
N LEU A 544 10.36 -16.61 9.10
CA LEU A 544 10.52 -16.37 7.68
C LEU A 544 10.32 -14.88 7.40
N SER A 545 11.33 -14.24 6.82
CA SER A 545 11.40 -12.79 6.60
C SER A 545 11.86 -12.45 5.17
N ARG A 546 11.82 -11.16 4.82
CA ARG A 546 12.00 -10.67 3.44
C ARG A 546 13.39 -10.89 2.82
N ASN A 547 14.44 -11.03 3.63
CA ASN A 547 15.83 -11.18 3.20
C ASN A 547 16.05 -12.49 2.41
N GLU A 548 16.53 -12.31 1.17
CA GLU A 548 16.45 -13.24 0.06
C GLU A 548 17.43 -14.42 0.18
N GLU A 549 16.89 -15.62 0.38
CA GLU A 549 17.39 -16.94 -0.04
C GLU A 549 16.35 -17.99 0.40
N THR A 550 16.44 -19.22 -0.11
CA THR A 550 15.68 -20.35 0.46
C THR A 550 16.05 -20.54 1.92
N LYS A 551 15.06 -20.62 2.81
CA LYS A 551 15.31 -20.86 4.24
C LYS A 551 15.59 -22.33 4.47
N HIS A 552 16.85 -22.68 4.77
CA HIS A 552 17.21 -24.02 5.22
C HIS A 552 17.06 -24.13 6.74
N TYR A 553 16.37 -25.18 7.19
CA TYR A 553 16.15 -25.44 8.62
C TYR A 553 16.47 -26.90 8.95
N ASN A 554 17.33 -27.16 9.94
CA ASN A 554 17.75 -28.51 10.30
C ASN A 554 17.11 -28.94 11.62
N ILE A 555 16.58 -30.15 11.66
CA ILE A 555 16.03 -30.79 12.86
C ILE A 555 16.76 -32.12 13.08
N GLN A 556 17.25 -32.33 14.29
CA GLN A 556 17.92 -33.57 14.68
C GLN A 556 17.03 -34.36 15.65
N LEU A 557 16.88 -35.67 15.40
CA LEU A 557 16.06 -36.62 16.17
C LEU A 557 16.92 -37.61 16.97
#